data_AF-A0A7G2UAG1-F1
#
_entry.id   AF-A0A7G2UAG1-F1
#
_cell.length_a   1.000
_cell.length_b   1.000
_cell.length_c   1.000
_cell.angle_alpha   90.00
_cell.angle_beta   90.00
_cell.angle_gamma   90.00
#
_symmetry.space_group_name_H-M   'P 1'
#
loop_
_entity.id
_entity.type
_entity.pdbx_description
1 polymer ?
#
loop_
_entity_poly.entity_id
_entity_poly.type
_entity_poly.pdbx_seq_one_letter_code
_entity_poly.pdbx_strand_id
1 'polypeptide(L)'
;MSDRSDNLSLPYIQPSQAQKHVTHNEALRQLDALVQLSVSSASVTTPPALPEPGQRYIVPASASGDWAGQDGALAVFEETGWAFYAPNPGWIAWVEDSARQEVFDGSDWGPGIAALQDLTHLGVNTSADDTNRLAVASQATLLTHAGAGHQLKLNKAGATDTASLLFQTGWSGRAEMGTPGGDDFEIKVSGDGAAFNTALRAEAATGAVSFPSGVTGLVPDAFGGGDLANTAYVASRGLDLVTNGTGLLGNSYNFPTQFTFDPVVSPNLPGSFRYEGYVSPTLTTEEALAVDPNRCYRIGCYLRQEGLAGDWSAHANGERHGQYIGVVCLDSDGLLIDASHHKRYKAGGTDSLTTLAAPLTPGDTQIQLTDASGWNDSSTASHHRGVSIFAYRNSDGALYADYTRHVAFDLFDVTGVNKSTHVVTLTSGLPASLGNPDDPSGTWPVGTPIANSSSGGSYKYALLGNRYVPEVNRWYLAQNYIGGIDRSGTNVTSNFAPGTARIKLMWLANYTNRSGGYPGHPDTGASHAIWFAGVSVRPDDLCQAAPVTSGELAGSWSLHAPQGNVSTGEISLVPAALSLATL
;
A
#
# COMPACT_ATOMS: atom_id res chain seq x y z
N MET A 1 27.55 -92.85 12.08
CA MET A 1 26.27 -92.14 11.95
C MET A 1 25.84 -91.69 13.33
N SER A 2 25.69 -90.38 13.49
CA SER A 2 25.10 -89.77 14.68
C SER A 2 23.65 -90.27 14.86
N ASP A 3 23.15 -90.33 16.10
CA ASP A 3 21.74 -90.62 16.41
C ASP A 3 20.87 -89.35 16.47
N ARG A 4 21.47 -88.18 16.21
CA ARG A 4 20.81 -86.87 16.20
C ARG A 4 21.29 -85.98 15.05
N SER A 5 20.47 -85.00 14.69
CA SER A 5 20.84 -83.91 13.78
C SER A 5 21.77 -82.88 14.43
N ASP A 6 22.53 -82.14 13.64
CA ASP A 6 23.65 -81.32 14.11
C ASP A 6 23.22 -79.96 14.70
N ASN A 7 22.20 -79.30 14.14
CA ASN A 7 21.80 -77.95 14.57
C ASN A 7 20.76 -77.94 15.70
N LEU A 8 19.72 -78.76 15.57
CA LEU A 8 18.53 -78.79 16.43
C LEU A 8 18.48 -80.03 17.32
N SER A 9 19.47 -80.93 17.24
CA SER A 9 19.54 -82.15 18.05
C SER A 9 18.30 -83.06 17.93
N LEU A 10 17.69 -83.12 16.74
CA LEU A 10 16.51 -83.95 16.47
C LEU A 10 16.89 -85.44 16.43
N PRO A 11 16.16 -86.33 17.13
CA PRO A 11 16.53 -87.75 17.20
C PRO A 11 16.23 -88.49 15.89
N TYR A 12 17.20 -89.24 15.38
CA TYR A 12 17.05 -90.11 14.22
C TYR A 12 16.51 -91.50 14.58
N ILE A 13 15.76 -92.10 13.66
CA ILE A 13 15.32 -93.50 13.76
C ILE A 13 16.51 -94.42 13.42
N GLN A 14 16.78 -95.40 14.29
CA GLN A 14 17.86 -96.37 14.12
C GLN A 14 17.62 -97.35 12.95
N PRO A 15 18.68 -97.89 12.32
CA PRO A 15 18.57 -98.82 11.18
C PRO A 15 17.74 -100.08 11.51
N SER A 16 17.21 -100.75 10.47
CA SER A 16 16.44 -102.02 10.53
C SER A 16 14.94 -101.95 10.84
N GLN A 17 14.32 -100.75 10.78
CA GLN A 17 12.86 -100.56 10.85
C GLN A 17 12.20 -100.51 9.45
N ALA A 18 12.23 -101.62 8.69
CA ALA A 18 11.59 -101.74 7.37
C ALA A 18 11.89 -100.59 6.37
N GLN A 19 13.12 -100.07 6.38
CA GLN A 19 13.57 -98.92 5.56
C GLN A 19 12.85 -97.57 5.79
N LYS A 20 11.88 -97.46 6.71
CA LYS A 20 11.20 -96.18 7.03
C LYS A 20 12.14 -95.11 7.62
N HIS A 21 13.23 -95.55 8.26
CA HIS A 21 14.26 -94.67 8.80
C HIS A 21 14.95 -93.81 7.72
N VAL A 22 14.97 -94.25 6.46
CA VAL A 22 15.63 -93.52 5.37
C VAL A 22 14.88 -92.21 5.08
N THR A 23 13.61 -92.30 4.69
CA THR A 23 12.80 -91.13 4.31
C THR A 23 12.46 -90.22 5.49
N HIS A 24 12.29 -90.78 6.70
CA HIS A 24 12.01 -89.97 7.88
C HIS A 24 13.25 -89.19 8.35
N ASN A 25 14.42 -89.83 8.43
CA ASN A 25 15.63 -89.12 8.85
C ASN A 25 16.05 -88.08 7.79
N GLU A 26 15.76 -88.30 6.52
CA GLU A 26 15.91 -87.30 5.47
C GLU A 26 15.02 -86.07 5.72
N ALA A 27 13.74 -86.26 6.05
CA ALA A 27 12.87 -85.14 6.44
C ALA A 27 13.37 -84.41 7.70
N LEU A 28 13.93 -85.13 8.67
CA LEU A 28 14.53 -84.50 9.87
C LEU A 28 15.79 -83.70 9.56
N ARG A 29 16.64 -84.15 8.63
CA ARG A 29 17.80 -83.36 8.14
C ARG A 29 17.36 -82.08 7.46
N GLN A 30 16.30 -82.14 6.65
CA GLN A 30 15.72 -80.94 6.04
C GLN A 30 15.17 -79.97 7.09
N LEU A 31 14.48 -80.46 8.11
CA LEU A 31 13.99 -79.60 9.20
C LEU A 31 15.14 -78.99 10.02
N ASP A 32 16.20 -79.75 10.29
CA ASP A 32 17.41 -79.29 10.96
C ASP A 32 18.11 -78.15 10.21
N ALA A 33 18.17 -78.27 8.88
CA ALA A 33 18.73 -77.25 8.01
C ALA A 33 17.90 -75.96 8.01
N LEU A 34 16.56 -76.08 7.91
CA LEU A 34 15.66 -74.98 7.54
C LEU A 34 14.98 -74.25 8.71
N VAL A 35 14.78 -74.90 9.85
CA VAL A 35 14.06 -74.31 10.99
C VAL A 35 15.05 -73.50 11.86
N GLN A 36 14.62 -72.32 12.32
CA GLN A 36 15.49 -71.37 13.04
C GLN A 36 16.79 -71.11 12.27
N LEU A 37 16.64 -70.79 10.97
CA LEU A 37 17.74 -70.70 10.02
C LEU A 37 18.76 -69.64 10.44
N SER A 38 19.95 -70.10 10.82
CA SER A 38 21.13 -69.28 11.13
C SER A 38 22.28 -69.77 10.27
N VAL A 39 22.85 -68.88 9.46
CA VAL A 39 23.93 -69.19 8.52
C VAL A 39 25.20 -68.47 8.91
N SER A 40 26.34 -69.12 8.74
CA SER A 40 27.65 -68.54 9.08
C SER A 40 27.97 -67.33 8.21
N SER A 41 27.60 -67.35 6.93
CA SER A 41 27.75 -66.21 6.00
C SER A 41 26.80 -66.33 4.81
N ALA A 42 26.56 -65.18 4.17
CA ALA A 42 25.89 -65.04 2.87
C ALA A 42 26.82 -64.43 1.79
N SER A 43 28.10 -64.19 2.11
CA SER A 43 29.03 -63.45 1.22
C SER A 43 30.29 -64.22 0.84
N VAL A 44 30.54 -65.37 1.47
CA VAL A 44 31.67 -66.25 1.17
C VAL A 44 31.42 -66.98 -0.15
N THR A 45 32.30 -66.85 -1.14
CA THR A 45 32.14 -67.42 -2.49
C THR A 45 32.85 -68.77 -2.70
N THR A 46 33.54 -69.27 -1.67
CA THR A 46 34.24 -70.57 -1.68
C THR A 46 33.93 -71.35 -0.41
N PRO A 47 33.57 -72.64 -0.48
CA PRO A 47 33.34 -73.44 0.72
C PRO A 47 34.59 -73.46 1.62
N PRO A 48 34.43 -73.43 2.95
CA PRO A 48 35.55 -73.62 3.87
C PRO A 48 36.33 -74.90 3.56
N ALA A 49 37.67 -74.85 3.69
CA ALA A 49 38.52 -76.02 3.44
C ALA A 49 38.30 -77.16 4.45
N LEU A 50 37.77 -76.83 5.63
CA LEU A 50 37.44 -77.76 6.71
C LEU A 50 36.06 -77.37 7.29
N PRO A 51 34.95 -77.69 6.60
CA PRO A 51 33.62 -77.39 7.10
C PRO A 51 33.21 -78.37 8.21
N GLU A 52 32.46 -77.89 9.18
CA GLU A 52 31.94 -78.72 10.28
C GLU A 52 30.52 -79.22 9.96
N PRO A 53 30.14 -80.46 10.35
CA PRO A 53 28.77 -80.94 10.16
C PRO A 53 27.74 -79.98 10.77
N GLY A 54 26.68 -79.70 10.01
CA GLY A 54 25.63 -78.75 10.37
C GLY A 54 25.95 -77.30 10.01
N GLN A 55 27.15 -76.96 9.52
CA GLN A 55 27.48 -75.60 9.12
C GLN A 55 26.67 -75.17 7.90
N ARG A 56 26.05 -73.98 7.95
CA ARG A 56 25.11 -73.48 6.94
C ARG A 56 25.60 -72.18 6.31
N TYR A 57 25.38 -72.03 5.01
CA TYR A 57 25.71 -70.84 4.23
C TYR A 57 24.61 -70.51 3.24
N ILE A 58 24.37 -69.22 2.99
CA ILE A 58 23.70 -68.79 1.76
C ILE A 58 24.78 -68.71 0.70
N VAL A 59 24.63 -69.44 -0.39
CA VAL A 59 25.59 -69.44 -1.50
C VAL A 59 25.45 -68.12 -2.27
N PRO A 60 26.44 -67.21 -2.27
CA PRO A 60 26.36 -65.99 -3.05
C PRO A 60 26.49 -66.28 -4.54
N ALA A 61 26.11 -65.31 -5.37
CA ALA A 61 26.33 -65.38 -6.81
C ALA A 61 27.81 -65.60 -7.16
N SER A 62 28.07 -66.35 -8.24
CA SER A 62 29.44 -66.69 -8.70
C SER A 62 30.26 -67.50 -7.69
N ALA A 63 29.61 -68.36 -6.91
CA ALA A 63 30.31 -69.29 -6.03
C ALA A 63 31.16 -70.31 -6.82
N SER A 64 32.21 -70.82 -6.19
CA SER A 64 33.17 -71.74 -6.80
C SER A 64 33.46 -72.95 -5.92
N GLY A 65 34.21 -73.93 -6.44
CA GLY A 65 34.42 -75.22 -5.77
C GLY A 65 33.12 -76.02 -5.71
N ASP A 66 32.86 -76.68 -4.58
CA ASP A 66 31.66 -77.53 -4.39
C ASP A 66 30.34 -76.73 -4.46
N TRP A 67 30.40 -75.40 -4.35
CA TRP A 67 29.24 -74.51 -4.44
C TRP A 67 28.94 -74.03 -5.87
N ALA A 68 29.76 -74.40 -6.86
CA ALA A 68 29.59 -73.93 -8.24
C ALA A 68 28.22 -74.31 -8.82
N GLY A 69 27.45 -73.32 -9.28
CA GLY A 69 26.12 -73.51 -9.87
C GLY A 69 24.97 -73.61 -8.87
N GLN A 70 25.22 -73.37 -7.57
CA GLN A 70 24.23 -73.40 -6.50
C GLN A 70 23.90 -72.00 -5.94
N ASP A 71 24.11 -70.96 -6.76
CA ASP A 71 23.89 -69.56 -6.39
C ASP A 71 22.47 -69.36 -5.81
N GLY A 72 22.38 -68.68 -4.66
CA GLY A 72 21.14 -68.41 -3.93
C GLY A 72 20.63 -69.55 -3.04
N ALA A 73 21.15 -70.77 -3.17
CA ALA A 73 20.74 -71.90 -2.35
C ALA A 73 21.28 -71.81 -0.91
N LEU A 74 20.60 -72.46 0.02
CA LEU A 74 21.14 -72.76 1.34
C LEU A 74 22.02 -74.01 1.24
N ALA A 75 23.33 -73.84 1.42
CA ALA A 75 24.29 -74.92 1.54
C ALA A 75 24.43 -75.35 3.00
N VAL A 76 24.31 -76.65 3.28
CA VAL A 76 24.52 -77.25 4.61
C VAL A 76 25.54 -78.36 4.48
N PHE A 77 26.60 -78.33 5.29
CA PHE A 77 27.59 -79.40 5.28
C PHE A 77 27.08 -80.60 6.08
N GLU A 78 26.92 -81.73 5.40
CA GLU A 78 26.57 -83.03 5.99
C GLU A 78 27.82 -83.94 6.05
N GLU A 79 27.68 -85.16 6.60
CA GLU A 79 28.77 -86.07 6.99
C GLU A 79 29.99 -86.10 6.04
N THR A 80 29.80 -86.04 4.72
CA THR A 80 30.90 -86.01 3.73
C THR A 80 30.70 -85.03 2.57
N GLY A 81 29.73 -84.12 2.62
CA GLY A 81 29.44 -83.25 1.47
C GLY A 81 28.35 -82.20 1.72
N TRP A 82 28.21 -81.28 0.77
CA TRP A 82 27.23 -80.19 0.84
C TRP A 82 25.86 -80.62 0.32
N ALA A 83 24.83 -80.45 1.14
CA ALA A 83 23.44 -80.48 0.73
C ALA A 83 22.95 -79.07 0.38
N PHE A 84 22.19 -78.93 -0.70
CA PHE A 84 21.67 -77.65 -1.16
C PHE A 84 20.16 -77.62 -1.13
N TYR A 85 19.59 -76.58 -0.52
CA TYR A 85 18.16 -76.35 -0.44
C TYR A 85 17.80 -75.04 -1.15
N ALA A 86 16.93 -75.13 -2.16
CA ALA A 86 16.42 -73.94 -2.84
C ALA A 86 15.44 -73.19 -1.90
N PRO A 87 15.66 -71.91 -1.62
CA PRO A 87 14.77 -71.13 -0.77
C PRO A 87 13.44 -70.82 -1.46
N ASN A 88 12.39 -70.63 -0.66
CA ASN A 88 11.11 -70.10 -1.14
C ASN A 88 10.95 -68.63 -0.72
N PRO A 89 10.21 -67.81 -1.49
CA PRO A 89 9.94 -66.43 -1.11
C PRO A 89 9.43 -66.32 0.33
N GLY A 90 9.99 -65.40 1.11
CA GLY A 90 9.66 -65.17 2.51
C GLY A 90 10.46 -66.01 3.52
N TRP A 91 11.38 -66.87 3.09
CA TRP A 91 12.34 -67.51 4.00
C TRP A 91 13.21 -66.46 4.68
N ILE A 92 13.45 -66.66 5.97
CA ILE A 92 14.22 -65.76 6.84
C ILE A 92 15.46 -66.49 7.32
N ALA A 93 16.64 -65.88 7.19
CA ALA A 93 17.90 -66.36 7.75
C ALA A 93 18.54 -65.28 8.62
N TRP A 94 19.07 -65.68 9.78
CA TRP A 94 20.03 -64.85 10.52
C TRP A 94 21.43 -65.11 9.96
N VAL A 95 22.12 -64.07 9.49
CA VAL A 95 23.49 -64.18 8.99
C VAL A 95 24.45 -63.76 10.09
N GLU A 96 25.21 -64.71 10.61
CA GLU A 96 26.00 -64.57 11.84
C GLU A 96 27.14 -63.55 11.71
N ASP A 97 27.89 -63.59 10.61
CA ASP A 97 29.05 -62.72 10.38
C ASP A 97 28.72 -61.22 10.26
N SER A 98 27.50 -60.92 9.82
CA SER A 98 27.00 -59.56 9.58
C SER A 98 25.93 -59.14 10.59
N ALA A 99 25.56 -60.02 11.53
CA ALA A 99 24.58 -59.82 12.58
C ALA A 99 23.27 -59.19 12.06
N ARG A 100 22.76 -59.70 10.94
CA ARG A 100 21.56 -59.18 10.28
C ARG A 100 20.64 -60.30 9.81
N GLN A 101 19.37 -59.95 9.70
CA GLN A 101 18.36 -60.82 9.11
C GLN A 101 18.30 -60.60 7.59
N GLU A 102 18.34 -61.69 6.84
CA GLU A 102 18.06 -61.70 5.41
C GLU A 102 16.76 -62.44 5.10
N VAL A 103 16.04 -61.95 4.09
CA VAL A 103 14.79 -62.51 3.58
C VAL A 103 15.00 -62.82 2.11
N PHE A 104 14.62 -64.03 1.69
CA PHE A 104 14.60 -64.39 0.27
C PHE A 104 13.35 -63.79 -0.39
N ASP A 105 13.52 -62.90 -1.37
CA ASP A 105 12.42 -62.19 -2.03
C ASP A 105 11.76 -62.97 -3.18
N GLY A 106 12.32 -64.15 -3.51
CA GLY A 106 11.93 -64.98 -4.64
C GLY A 106 12.94 -64.99 -5.78
N SER A 107 13.89 -64.06 -5.77
CA SER A 107 15.06 -64.00 -6.66
C SER A 107 16.36 -64.07 -5.88
N ASP A 108 16.52 -63.23 -4.85
CA ASP A 108 17.76 -63.05 -4.10
C ASP A 108 17.51 -62.96 -2.58
N TRP A 109 18.56 -63.17 -1.79
CA TRP A 109 18.57 -62.87 -0.36
C TRP A 109 18.93 -61.40 -0.12
N GLY A 110 18.12 -60.69 0.67
CA GLY A 110 18.33 -59.27 0.98
C GLY A 110 17.88 -58.90 2.40
N PRO A 111 18.08 -57.65 2.86
CA PRO A 111 17.77 -57.26 4.24
C PRO A 111 16.29 -57.45 4.60
N GLY A 112 16.01 -58.01 5.77
CA GLY A 112 14.65 -58.40 6.19
C GLY A 112 13.67 -57.26 6.51
N ILE A 113 14.16 -56.02 6.60
CA ILE A 113 13.32 -54.81 6.56
C ILE A 113 13.48 -54.23 5.15
N ALA A 114 12.59 -54.65 4.26
CA ALA A 114 12.55 -54.15 2.90
C ALA A 114 12.07 -52.68 2.93
N ALA A 115 13.03 -51.77 2.88
CA ALA A 115 12.89 -50.32 2.72
C ALA A 115 12.31 -49.53 3.91
N LEU A 116 13.08 -48.53 4.37
CA LEU A 116 12.58 -47.41 5.19
C LEU A 116 11.75 -46.41 4.36
N GLN A 117 11.39 -46.78 3.12
CA GLN A 117 10.55 -45.98 2.25
C GLN A 117 9.09 -46.30 2.54
N ASP A 118 8.23 -45.29 2.36
CA ASP A 118 6.77 -45.41 2.50
C ASP A 118 6.29 -45.89 3.90
N LEU A 119 7.07 -45.62 4.95
CA LEU A 119 6.64 -45.82 6.33
C LEU A 119 5.34 -45.06 6.60
N THR A 120 4.32 -45.75 7.11
CA THR A 120 3.02 -45.13 7.42
C THR A 120 3.15 -44.12 8.56
N HIS A 121 3.88 -44.48 9.62
CA HIS A 121 4.15 -43.62 10.79
C HIS A 121 5.56 -43.86 11.33
N LEU A 122 6.26 -42.80 11.74
CA LEU A 122 7.56 -42.84 12.41
C LEU A 122 7.53 -41.94 13.64
N GLY A 123 7.50 -42.56 14.82
CA GLY A 123 7.53 -41.88 16.12
C GLY A 123 8.87 -42.08 16.84
N VAL A 124 9.49 -40.99 17.31
CA VAL A 124 10.69 -41.00 18.16
C VAL A 124 10.32 -40.50 19.55
N ASN A 125 10.30 -41.40 20.54
CA ASN A 125 9.85 -41.15 21.92
C ASN A 125 8.40 -40.61 22.06
N THR A 126 7.59 -40.72 21.00
CA THR A 126 6.17 -40.39 20.96
C THR A 126 5.47 -41.21 19.89
N SER A 127 4.15 -41.28 19.92
CA SER A 127 3.35 -41.85 18.84
C SER A 127 3.17 -40.83 17.72
N ALA A 128 3.38 -41.27 16.48
CA ALA A 128 2.97 -40.54 15.28
C ALA A 128 1.52 -40.90 14.92
N ASP A 129 0.87 -40.04 14.13
CA ASP A 129 -0.53 -40.20 13.70
C ASP A 129 -0.69 -39.84 12.22
N ASP A 130 -1.90 -39.93 11.67
CA ASP A 130 -2.17 -39.68 10.25
C ASP A 130 -1.91 -38.24 9.79
N THR A 131 -1.88 -37.29 10.74
CA THR A 131 -1.54 -35.89 10.51
C THR A 131 -0.03 -35.66 10.66
N ASN A 132 0.54 -36.12 11.78
CA ASN A 132 1.95 -36.00 12.14
C ASN A 132 2.67 -37.33 11.91
N ARG A 133 2.82 -37.73 10.65
CA ARG A 133 3.41 -39.03 10.27
C ARG A 133 4.86 -39.18 10.70
N LEU A 134 5.58 -38.08 10.89
CA LEU A 134 6.84 -38.02 11.61
C LEU A 134 6.63 -37.22 12.90
N ALA A 135 6.76 -37.86 14.06
CA ALA A 135 6.60 -37.22 15.36
C ALA A 135 7.83 -37.45 16.23
N VAL A 136 8.38 -36.38 16.83
CA VAL A 136 9.59 -36.43 17.65
C VAL A 136 9.35 -35.73 18.98
N ALA A 137 9.45 -36.46 20.08
CA ALA A 137 9.48 -35.91 21.43
C ALA A 137 10.90 -36.00 22.00
N SER A 138 11.69 -34.95 21.77
CA SER A 138 13.09 -34.87 22.15
C SER A 138 13.45 -33.45 22.59
N GLN A 139 14.58 -33.28 23.28
CA GLN A 139 15.14 -31.97 23.58
C GLN A 139 15.57 -31.22 22.30
N ALA A 140 15.96 -31.95 21.24
CA ALA A 140 16.34 -31.39 19.95
C ALA A 140 16.14 -32.39 18.79
N THR A 141 15.98 -31.84 17.59
CA THR A 141 16.04 -32.56 16.30
C THR A 141 17.19 -31.97 15.48
N LEU A 142 18.19 -32.78 15.13
CA LEU A 142 19.32 -32.35 14.30
C LEU A 142 19.12 -32.85 12.86
N LEU A 143 19.01 -31.91 11.92
CA LEU A 143 19.03 -32.17 10.48
C LEU A 143 20.35 -31.64 9.92
N THR A 144 21.28 -32.53 9.57
CA THR A 144 22.64 -32.15 9.15
C THR A 144 22.89 -32.36 7.66
N HIS A 145 23.96 -31.76 7.16
CA HIS A 145 24.34 -31.75 5.74
C HIS A 145 25.16 -32.99 5.34
N ALA A 146 25.12 -33.33 4.05
CA ALA A 146 26.03 -34.31 3.45
C ALA A 146 27.34 -33.67 2.90
N GLY A 147 27.59 -32.39 3.20
CA GLY A 147 28.74 -31.65 2.69
C GLY A 147 28.37 -30.19 2.42
N ALA A 148 28.16 -29.83 1.16
CA ALA A 148 27.97 -28.44 0.71
C ALA A 148 26.64 -27.77 1.14
N GLY A 149 25.68 -28.50 1.71
CA GLY A 149 24.43 -27.91 2.19
C GLY A 149 23.39 -28.90 2.69
N HIS A 150 22.31 -28.35 3.24
CA HIS A 150 21.09 -29.03 3.67
C HIS A 150 19.87 -28.14 3.33
N GLN A 151 18.74 -28.74 2.95
CA GLN A 151 17.54 -28.00 2.56
C GLN A 151 16.30 -28.78 3.00
N LEU A 152 15.40 -28.10 3.70
CA LEU A 152 14.03 -28.56 3.94
C LEU A 152 13.14 -28.11 2.78
N LYS A 153 12.43 -29.06 2.16
CA LYS A 153 11.47 -28.77 1.09
C LYS A 153 10.07 -28.96 1.67
N LEU A 154 9.32 -27.87 1.77
CA LEU A 154 7.92 -27.86 2.20
C LEU A 154 7.08 -27.54 0.96
N ASN A 155 6.27 -28.50 0.53
CA ASN A 155 5.47 -28.38 -0.68
C ASN A 155 3.98 -28.45 -0.33
N LYS A 156 3.20 -27.52 -0.88
CA LYS A 156 1.74 -27.50 -0.78
C LYS A 156 1.11 -27.93 -2.10
N ALA A 157 -0.11 -28.48 -2.08
CA ALA A 157 -0.75 -29.06 -3.26
C ALA A 157 -1.39 -27.99 -4.18
N GLY A 158 -1.99 -26.97 -3.58
CA GLY A 158 -2.56 -25.80 -4.26
C GLY A 158 -2.06 -24.47 -3.70
N ALA A 159 -2.27 -23.40 -4.46
CA ALA A 159 -1.83 -22.05 -4.07
C ALA A 159 -2.49 -21.55 -2.77
N THR A 160 -3.72 -21.98 -2.49
CA THR A 160 -4.47 -21.60 -1.27
C THR A 160 -4.15 -22.47 -0.05
N ASP A 161 -3.35 -23.52 -0.22
CA ASP A 161 -2.96 -24.38 0.89
C ASP A 161 -1.84 -23.72 1.72
N THR A 162 -1.38 -24.42 2.75
CA THR A 162 -0.34 -23.94 3.66
C THR A 162 0.91 -24.81 3.59
N ALA A 163 2.05 -24.19 3.36
CA ALA A 163 3.37 -24.77 3.62
C ALA A 163 4.12 -23.85 4.58
N SER A 164 4.28 -24.28 5.84
CA SER A 164 4.79 -23.41 6.90
C SER A 164 5.51 -24.18 8.01
N LEU A 165 6.19 -23.42 8.86
CA LEU A 165 6.67 -23.86 10.16
C LEU A 165 5.82 -23.18 11.24
N LEU A 166 5.10 -23.98 12.02
CA LEU A 166 4.23 -23.52 13.11
C LEU A 166 4.92 -23.72 14.47
N PHE A 167 5.08 -22.64 15.22
CA PHE A 167 5.62 -22.63 16.56
C PHE A 167 4.48 -22.64 17.59
N GLN A 168 4.54 -23.56 18.55
CA GLN A 168 3.44 -23.79 19.50
C GLN A 168 3.90 -23.72 20.97
N THR A 169 2.97 -23.38 21.86
CA THR A 169 3.11 -23.54 23.32
C THR A 169 1.86 -24.23 23.85
N GLY A 170 2.02 -25.38 24.52
CA GLY A 170 0.89 -26.14 25.04
C GLY A 170 -0.14 -26.50 23.97
N TRP A 171 0.32 -26.94 22.79
CA TRP A 171 -0.52 -27.29 21.63
C TRP A 171 -1.30 -26.13 21.00
N SER A 172 -0.99 -24.89 21.37
CA SER A 172 -1.61 -23.67 20.81
C SER A 172 -0.59 -22.92 19.95
N GLY A 173 -0.98 -22.54 18.73
CA GLY A 173 -0.12 -21.78 17.80
C GLY A 173 0.26 -20.41 18.35
N ARG A 174 1.50 -19.97 18.10
CA ARG A 174 2.00 -18.67 18.56
C ARG A 174 2.66 -17.86 17.45
N ALA A 175 3.41 -18.53 16.59
CA ALA A 175 3.99 -17.92 15.41
C ALA A 175 3.98 -18.92 14.26
N GLU A 176 3.90 -18.43 13.03
CA GLU A 176 3.94 -19.23 11.82
C GLU A 176 4.75 -18.50 10.75
N MET A 177 5.62 -19.21 10.03
CA MET A 177 6.34 -18.66 8.88
C MET A 177 6.31 -19.59 7.68
N GLY A 178 6.07 -19.04 6.48
CA GLY A 178 5.96 -19.84 5.24
C GLY A 178 5.04 -19.16 4.23
N THR A 179 4.30 -19.97 3.46
CA THR A 179 3.32 -19.52 2.46
C THR A 179 1.87 -19.93 2.84
N PRO A 180 1.32 -19.40 3.96
CA PRO A 180 0.01 -19.80 4.47
C PRO A 180 -1.14 -19.12 3.71
N GLY A 181 -1.91 -19.88 2.93
CA GLY A 181 -3.12 -19.38 2.28
C GLY A 181 -2.88 -18.56 1.01
N GLY A 182 -1.66 -18.62 0.45
CA GLY A 182 -1.22 -17.89 -0.73
C GLY A 182 0.27 -18.15 -1.00
N ASP A 183 0.84 -17.59 -2.06
CA ASP A 183 2.25 -17.80 -2.44
C ASP A 183 3.21 -16.76 -1.85
N ASP A 184 2.70 -15.71 -1.21
CA ASP A 184 3.49 -14.73 -0.48
C ASP A 184 4.18 -15.36 0.73
N PHE A 185 5.42 -14.94 1.01
CA PHE A 185 6.10 -15.35 2.23
C PHE A 185 5.63 -14.47 3.39
N GLU A 186 5.08 -15.10 4.43
CA GLU A 186 4.51 -14.40 5.58
C GLU A 186 5.14 -14.85 6.90
N ILE A 187 5.20 -13.91 7.84
CA ILE A 187 5.42 -14.19 9.27
C ILE A 187 4.18 -13.71 10.02
N LYS A 188 3.49 -14.66 10.66
CA LYS A 188 2.26 -14.41 11.43
C LYS A 188 2.48 -14.71 12.90
N VAL A 189 1.80 -13.97 13.78
CA VAL A 189 1.80 -14.19 15.24
C VAL A 189 0.39 -14.21 15.81
N SER A 190 0.18 -15.00 16.86
CA SER A 190 -1.12 -15.16 17.51
C SER A 190 -0.99 -15.14 19.04
N GLY A 191 -1.88 -14.40 19.70
CA GLY A 191 -1.98 -14.36 21.15
C GLY A 191 -2.80 -15.50 21.74
N ASP A 192 -3.78 -16.01 20.99
CA ASP A 192 -4.76 -17.03 21.43
C ASP A 192 -4.58 -18.39 20.71
N GLY A 193 -3.78 -18.44 19.65
CA GLY A 193 -3.57 -19.59 18.78
C GLY A 193 -4.69 -19.86 17.78
N ALA A 194 -5.63 -18.94 17.64
CA ALA A 194 -6.72 -19.00 16.67
C ALA A 194 -6.66 -17.81 15.70
N ALA A 195 -6.54 -16.59 16.22
CA ALA A 195 -6.44 -15.37 15.43
C ALA A 195 -4.96 -15.03 15.17
N PHE A 196 -4.56 -15.06 13.90
CA PHE A 196 -3.20 -14.74 13.48
C PHE A 196 -3.15 -13.36 12.82
N ASN A 197 -2.20 -12.53 13.28
CA ASN A 197 -1.87 -11.24 12.71
C ASN A 197 -0.64 -11.37 11.81
N THR A 198 -0.72 -10.92 10.55
CA THR A 198 0.43 -10.90 9.65
C THR A 198 1.36 -9.74 10.04
N ALA A 199 2.50 -10.08 10.64
CA ALA A 199 3.50 -9.10 11.05
C ALA A 199 4.37 -8.64 9.86
N LEU A 200 4.72 -9.58 8.98
CA LEU A 200 5.51 -9.33 7.76
C LEU A 200 4.90 -10.11 6.61
N ARG A 201 4.83 -9.47 5.44
CA ARG A 201 4.51 -10.11 4.16
C ARG A 201 5.51 -9.67 3.09
N ALA A 202 6.10 -10.64 2.40
CA ALA A 202 6.89 -10.42 1.19
C ALA A 202 6.11 -10.97 -0.01
N GLU A 203 5.76 -10.08 -0.94
CA GLU A 203 4.94 -10.41 -2.11
C GLU A 203 5.72 -11.30 -3.10
N ALA A 204 5.11 -12.41 -3.54
CA ALA A 204 5.75 -13.38 -4.41
C ALA A 204 6.11 -12.80 -5.80
N ALA A 205 5.29 -11.88 -6.32
CA ALA A 205 5.46 -11.31 -7.65
C ALA A 205 6.58 -10.25 -7.73
N THR A 206 6.77 -9.48 -6.65
CA THR A 206 7.62 -8.26 -6.68
C THR A 206 8.77 -8.30 -5.68
N GLY A 207 8.69 -9.15 -4.66
CA GLY A 207 9.58 -9.13 -3.50
C GLY A 207 9.35 -7.94 -2.55
N ALA A 208 8.30 -7.12 -2.77
CA ALA A 208 7.98 -6.00 -1.90
C ALA A 208 7.58 -6.48 -0.50
N VAL A 209 8.16 -5.84 0.53
CA VAL A 209 7.91 -6.17 1.93
C VAL A 209 6.94 -5.15 2.53
N SER A 210 5.91 -5.65 3.22
CA SER A 210 4.96 -4.85 4.00
C SER A 210 4.87 -5.36 5.43
N PHE A 211 4.43 -4.48 6.33
CA PHE A 211 4.17 -4.77 7.74
C PHE A 211 2.68 -4.54 8.07
N PRO A 212 1.78 -5.49 7.72
CA PRO A 212 0.34 -5.26 7.82
C PRO A 212 -0.17 -4.96 9.24
N SER A 213 0.55 -5.43 10.27
CA SER A 213 0.24 -5.15 11.68
C SER A 213 0.94 -3.90 12.23
N GLY A 214 1.58 -3.09 11.37
CA GLY A 214 2.30 -1.87 11.76
C GLY A 214 3.72 -2.10 12.28
N VAL A 215 4.43 -1.01 12.56
CA VAL A 215 5.79 -1.02 13.13
C VAL A 215 5.88 -0.04 14.31
N THR A 216 6.59 -0.42 15.37
CA THR A 216 6.91 0.46 16.51
C THR A 216 8.43 0.64 16.63
N GLY A 217 8.90 1.75 17.20
CA GLY A 217 10.32 1.99 17.47
C GLY A 217 11.18 2.46 16.29
N LEU A 218 10.62 2.67 15.09
CA LEU A 218 11.32 3.32 13.97
C LEU A 218 11.40 4.84 14.12
N VAL A 219 10.47 5.41 14.87
CA VAL A 219 10.40 6.83 15.23
C VAL A 219 10.00 6.96 16.70
N PRO A 220 10.41 8.04 17.40
CA PRO A 220 9.90 8.33 18.75
C PRO A 220 8.37 8.36 18.78
N ASP A 221 7.76 7.81 19.84
CA ASP A 221 6.29 7.74 19.99
C ASP A 221 5.59 9.11 19.86
N ALA A 222 6.30 10.19 20.19
CA ALA A 222 5.83 11.57 20.05
C ALA A 222 5.52 12.00 18.60
N PHE A 223 6.03 11.27 17.59
CA PHE A 223 5.71 11.52 16.18
C PHE A 223 4.44 10.79 15.70
N GLY A 224 3.81 9.99 16.57
CA GLY A 224 2.56 9.29 16.27
C GLY A 224 2.70 8.16 15.25
N GLY A 225 1.57 7.67 14.74
CA GLY A 225 1.50 6.57 13.78
C GLY A 225 1.45 7.01 12.31
N GLY A 226 2.04 8.15 11.96
CA GLY A 226 2.08 8.65 10.59
C GLY A 226 2.96 7.78 9.66
N ASP A 227 2.76 7.92 8.36
CA ASP A 227 3.54 7.20 7.36
C ASP A 227 5.02 7.61 7.41
N LEU A 228 5.90 6.64 7.16
CA LEU A 228 7.34 6.88 7.09
C LEU A 228 7.74 7.47 5.73
N ALA A 229 8.38 8.63 5.74
CA ALA A 229 8.96 9.22 4.54
C ALA A 229 10.32 8.58 4.23
N ASN A 230 10.52 8.14 2.98
CA ASN A 230 11.82 7.68 2.50
C ASN A 230 12.73 8.87 2.11
N THR A 231 14.03 8.62 1.93
CA THR A 231 14.99 9.66 1.56
C THR A 231 14.64 10.36 0.24
N ALA A 232 14.10 9.62 -0.74
CA ALA A 232 13.72 10.19 -2.04
C ALA A 232 12.54 11.17 -1.92
N TYR A 233 11.55 10.86 -1.07
CA TYR A 233 10.43 11.72 -0.74
C TYR A 233 10.92 13.05 -0.18
N VAL A 234 11.77 12.98 0.85
CA VAL A 234 12.35 14.17 1.50
C VAL A 234 13.17 14.99 0.50
N ALA A 235 14.01 14.34 -0.32
CA ALA A 235 14.81 15.00 -1.34
C ALA A 235 13.96 15.65 -2.45
N SER A 236 12.83 15.03 -2.82
CA SER A 236 11.95 15.53 -3.88
C SER A 236 11.24 16.84 -3.51
N ARG A 237 11.09 17.08 -2.20
CA ARG A 237 10.54 18.31 -1.65
C ARG A 237 11.62 19.38 -1.48
N GLY A 238 12.80 19.01 -0.97
CA GLY A 238 13.89 19.96 -0.75
C GLY A 238 13.49 21.12 0.19
N LEU A 239 13.66 22.37 -0.26
CA LEU A 239 13.21 23.59 0.45
C LEU A 239 11.78 24.02 0.05
N ASP A 240 11.13 23.25 -0.81
CA ASP A 240 9.76 23.53 -1.26
C ASP A 240 8.72 23.01 -0.27
N LEU A 241 7.50 23.52 -0.36
CA LEU A 241 6.36 22.85 0.27
C LEU A 241 5.82 21.73 -0.61
N VAL A 242 5.97 21.82 -1.93
CA VAL A 242 5.45 20.84 -2.88
C VAL A 242 6.38 19.64 -3.00
N THR A 243 5.92 18.46 -2.58
CA THR A 243 6.60 17.19 -2.84
C THR A 243 6.53 16.84 -4.33
N ASN A 244 7.63 16.33 -4.87
CA ASN A 244 7.75 15.86 -6.27
C ASN A 244 7.54 16.95 -7.34
N GLY A 245 7.59 18.24 -7.00
CA GLY A 245 7.38 19.32 -7.97
C GLY A 245 8.34 19.29 -9.18
N THR A 246 9.56 18.76 -9.00
CA THR A 246 10.58 18.60 -10.05
C THR A 246 10.50 17.27 -10.82
N GLY A 247 9.61 16.35 -10.42
CA GLY A 247 9.54 15.00 -10.98
C GLY A 247 10.61 14.03 -10.45
N LEU A 248 11.32 14.36 -9.36
CA LEU A 248 12.43 13.56 -8.84
C LEU A 248 12.04 12.12 -8.47
N LEU A 249 10.77 11.87 -8.10
CA LEU A 249 10.31 10.52 -7.76
C LEU A 249 10.09 9.63 -8.99
N GLY A 250 10.16 10.17 -10.20
CA GLY A 250 10.01 9.40 -11.44
C GLY A 250 8.58 8.90 -11.70
N ASN A 251 7.58 9.49 -11.04
CA ASN A 251 6.17 9.12 -11.15
C ASN A 251 5.26 10.33 -10.87
N SER A 252 3.93 10.14 -10.99
CA SER A 252 2.92 11.18 -10.77
C SER A 252 2.53 11.37 -9.29
N TYR A 253 3.32 10.92 -8.31
CA TYR A 253 2.99 11.10 -6.89
C TYR A 253 2.71 12.56 -6.56
N ASN A 254 1.66 12.81 -5.76
CA ASN A 254 1.12 14.11 -5.37
C ASN A 254 0.42 14.91 -6.48
N PHE A 255 0.41 14.42 -7.72
CA PHE A 255 -0.33 15.03 -8.82
C PHE A 255 -1.67 14.30 -9.05
N PRO A 256 -2.71 15.02 -9.51
CA PRO A 256 -3.99 14.42 -9.87
C PRO A 256 -3.82 13.28 -10.88
N THR A 257 -4.67 12.25 -10.82
CA THR A 257 -4.58 11.07 -11.68
C THR A 257 -4.68 11.35 -13.18
N GLN A 258 -5.22 12.52 -13.57
CA GLN A 258 -5.29 13.00 -14.95
C GLN A 258 -3.93 13.46 -15.49
N PHE A 259 -2.93 13.66 -14.63
CA PHE A 259 -1.56 13.97 -15.01
C PHE A 259 -0.73 12.69 -15.17
N THR A 260 -0.02 12.63 -16.28
CA THR A 260 0.95 11.57 -16.57
C THR A 260 2.36 12.11 -16.40
N PHE A 261 3.23 11.35 -15.74
CA PHE A 261 4.64 11.70 -15.61
C PHE A 261 5.36 11.53 -16.95
N ASP A 262 6.11 12.54 -17.36
CA ASP A 262 6.89 12.57 -18.60
C ASP A 262 8.37 12.85 -18.28
N PRO A 263 9.26 11.84 -18.39
CA PRO A 263 10.69 12.01 -18.14
C PRO A 263 11.44 12.67 -19.30
N VAL A 264 10.80 12.84 -20.47
CA VAL A 264 11.46 13.28 -21.71
C VAL A 264 11.24 14.76 -21.96
N VAL A 265 10.01 15.24 -21.86
CA VAL A 265 9.67 16.64 -22.12
C VAL A 265 9.77 17.43 -20.82
N SER A 266 10.95 17.98 -20.52
CA SER A 266 11.23 18.67 -19.25
C SER A 266 12.24 19.82 -19.41
N PRO A 267 12.17 20.92 -18.63
CA PRO A 267 13.11 22.03 -18.69
C PRO A 267 14.39 21.73 -17.88
N ASN A 268 15.13 20.67 -18.23
CA ASN A 268 16.30 20.17 -17.49
C ASN A 268 15.99 19.78 -16.02
N LEU A 269 14.76 19.36 -15.74
CA LEU A 269 14.37 18.73 -14.48
C LEU A 269 14.20 17.21 -14.69
N PRO A 270 14.23 16.39 -13.61
CA PRO A 270 14.03 14.93 -13.71
C PRO A 270 12.78 14.49 -14.48
N GLY A 271 11.73 15.31 -14.50
CA GLY A 271 10.59 15.13 -15.40
C GLY A 271 9.56 16.25 -15.28
N SER A 272 8.43 16.07 -15.96
CA SER A 272 7.29 16.97 -15.92
C SER A 272 5.97 16.19 -15.82
N PHE A 273 4.87 16.92 -15.66
CA PHE A 273 3.53 16.39 -15.50
C PHE A 273 2.67 16.85 -16.67
N ARG A 274 2.31 15.91 -17.53
CA ARG A 274 1.56 16.12 -18.77
C ARG A 274 0.07 15.92 -18.53
N TYR A 275 -0.72 16.92 -18.92
CA TYR A 275 -2.17 16.81 -19.07
C TYR A 275 -2.52 16.80 -20.56
N GLU A 276 -3.35 15.86 -20.97
CA GLU A 276 -3.89 15.75 -22.33
C GLU A 276 -5.42 15.79 -22.22
N GLY A 277 -6.06 16.71 -22.94
CA GLY A 277 -7.51 16.86 -22.86
C GLY A 277 -8.02 18.22 -23.30
N TYR A 278 -9.35 18.32 -23.38
CA TYR A 278 -10.05 19.61 -23.28
C TYR A 278 -9.87 20.22 -21.88
N VAL A 279 -10.55 21.33 -21.60
CA VAL A 279 -10.62 21.91 -20.25
C VAL A 279 -10.81 20.84 -19.16
N SER A 280 -9.90 20.83 -18.19
CA SER A 280 -9.97 19.90 -17.07
C SER A 280 -11.12 20.25 -16.11
N PRO A 281 -11.64 19.29 -15.33
CA PRO A 281 -12.32 19.64 -14.09
C PRO A 281 -11.34 20.34 -13.14
N THR A 282 -11.81 20.75 -11.96
CA THR A 282 -10.88 21.21 -10.91
C THR A 282 -9.98 20.06 -10.48
N LEU A 283 -8.69 20.20 -10.72
CA LEU A 283 -7.67 19.24 -10.32
C LEU A 283 -6.88 19.81 -9.14
N THR A 284 -6.55 19.00 -8.15
CA THR A 284 -5.76 19.44 -6.97
C THR A 284 -4.66 18.45 -6.63
N THR A 285 -3.59 18.90 -5.97
CA THR A 285 -2.61 17.99 -5.37
C THR A 285 -3.25 17.08 -4.32
N GLU A 286 -2.66 15.90 -4.11
CA GLU A 286 -3.13 14.96 -3.10
C GLU A 286 -2.79 15.43 -1.69
N GLU A 287 -1.56 15.91 -1.49
CA GLU A 287 -1.08 16.41 -0.22
C GLU A 287 -1.56 17.84 0.05
N ALA A 288 -1.99 18.08 1.29
CA ALA A 288 -2.26 19.41 1.81
C ALA A 288 -0.97 20.02 2.39
N LEU A 289 -0.61 21.21 1.91
CA LEU A 289 0.57 21.95 2.31
C LEU A 289 0.24 22.84 3.50
N ALA A 290 0.89 22.62 4.65
CA ALA A 290 0.79 23.53 5.78
C ALA A 290 1.40 24.89 5.43
N VAL A 291 0.67 25.97 5.73
CA VAL A 291 1.10 27.34 5.48
C VAL A 291 0.85 28.21 6.71
N ASP A 292 1.71 29.21 6.91
CA ASP A 292 1.45 30.31 7.84
C ASP A 292 0.87 31.47 7.03
N PRO A 293 -0.44 31.75 7.09
CA PRO A 293 -1.07 32.76 6.24
C PRO A 293 -0.59 34.20 6.54
N ASN A 294 0.20 34.41 7.60
CA ASN A 294 0.83 35.70 7.90
C ASN A 294 2.15 35.91 7.13
N ARG A 295 2.64 34.90 6.41
CA ARG A 295 3.82 35.00 5.54
C ARG A 295 3.42 35.20 4.07
N CYS A 296 4.37 35.70 3.29
CA CYS A 296 4.27 35.71 1.84
C CYS A 296 4.94 34.46 1.25
N TYR A 297 4.32 33.89 0.23
CA TYR A 297 4.81 32.72 -0.49
C TYR A 297 4.92 33.06 -1.97
N ARG A 298 6.03 32.65 -2.57
CA ARG A 298 6.18 32.58 -4.02
C ARG A 298 5.62 31.26 -4.51
N ILE A 299 4.68 31.34 -5.44
CA ILE A 299 4.14 30.18 -6.16
C ILE A 299 4.71 30.23 -7.57
N GLY A 300 5.08 29.07 -8.11
CA GLY A 300 5.56 29.01 -9.49
C GLY A 300 5.54 27.63 -10.11
N CYS A 301 5.63 27.60 -11.43
CA CYS A 301 5.88 26.40 -12.22
C CYS A 301 6.49 26.78 -13.57
N TYR A 302 7.20 25.84 -14.17
CA TYR A 302 7.45 25.84 -15.60
C TYR A 302 6.21 25.33 -16.33
N LEU A 303 5.78 26.02 -17.38
CA LEU A 303 4.74 25.52 -18.29
C LEU A 303 5.20 25.48 -19.74
N ARG A 304 4.71 24.49 -20.48
CA ARG A 304 4.86 24.35 -21.93
C ARG A 304 3.56 23.81 -22.50
N GLN A 305 3.06 24.41 -23.57
CA GLN A 305 1.93 23.88 -24.33
C GLN A 305 2.41 23.30 -25.66
N GLU A 306 1.79 22.23 -26.12
CA GLU A 306 2.07 21.65 -27.44
C GLU A 306 1.71 22.63 -28.56
N GLY A 307 2.43 22.56 -29.68
CA GLY A 307 2.01 23.21 -30.92
C GLY A 307 1.46 22.17 -31.88
N LEU A 308 0.36 22.47 -32.55
CA LEU A 308 -0.36 21.58 -33.44
C LEU A 308 -0.35 22.13 -34.87
N ALA A 309 -0.38 21.23 -35.85
CA ALA A 309 -0.53 21.65 -37.23
C ALA A 309 -1.97 22.12 -37.49
N GLY A 310 -2.14 23.32 -38.02
CA GLY A 310 -3.44 23.87 -38.43
C GLY A 310 -3.37 25.34 -38.83
N ASP A 311 -4.43 25.84 -39.48
CA ASP A 311 -4.61 27.28 -39.73
C ASP A 311 -5.44 27.90 -38.61
N TRP A 312 -4.75 28.58 -37.70
CA TRP A 312 -5.35 29.22 -36.53
C TRP A 312 -5.51 30.74 -36.69
N SER A 313 -5.26 31.27 -37.89
CA SER A 313 -5.23 32.73 -38.14
C SER A 313 -6.56 33.44 -37.86
N ALA A 314 -7.68 32.70 -37.91
CA ALA A 314 -9.00 33.21 -37.56
C ALA A 314 -9.21 33.43 -36.04
N HIS A 315 -8.31 32.93 -35.20
CA HIS A 315 -8.40 33.02 -33.74
C HIS A 315 -7.37 34.00 -33.20
N ALA A 316 -7.81 34.99 -32.41
CA ALA A 316 -6.94 36.02 -31.84
C ALA A 316 -5.74 35.45 -31.06
N ASN A 317 -5.92 34.28 -30.45
CA ASN A 317 -4.89 33.63 -29.64
C ASN A 317 -4.19 32.48 -30.37
N GLY A 318 -4.53 32.18 -31.62
CA GLY A 318 -4.09 30.98 -32.31
C GLY A 318 -4.42 29.73 -31.51
N GLU A 319 -3.63 28.66 -31.64
CA GLU A 319 -3.76 27.40 -30.89
C GLU A 319 -3.43 27.48 -29.39
N ARG A 320 -3.09 28.65 -28.86
CA ARG A 320 -2.68 28.78 -27.45
C ARG A 320 -3.92 28.81 -26.56
N HIS A 321 -3.92 28.05 -25.47
CA HIS A 321 -5.05 27.98 -24.54
C HIS A 321 -4.72 28.39 -23.12
N GLY A 322 -5.69 29.06 -22.50
CA GLY A 322 -5.58 29.61 -21.15
C GLY A 322 -5.53 28.53 -20.09
N GLN A 323 -4.78 28.80 -19.03
CA GLN A 323 -4.58 27.96 -17.87
C GLN A 323 -5.01 28.72 -16.63
N TYR A 324 -5.64 28.02 -15.69
CA TYR A 324 -5.73 28.50 -14.32
C TYR A 324 -4.87 27.65 -13.42
N ILE A 325 -4.07 28.30 -12.59
CA ILE A 325 -3.28 27.67 -11.54
C ILE A 325 -3.39 28.53 -10.30
N GLY A 326 -3.68 27.91 -9.17
CA GLY A 326 -3.89 28.61 -7.93
C GLY A 326 -3.79 27.70 -6.74
N VAL A 327 -4.45 28.10 -5.65
CA VAL A 327 -4.57 27.31 -4.45
C VAL A 327 -6.03 27.18 -4.03
N VAL A 328 -6.35 26.06 -3.42
CA VAL A 328 -7.52 25.91 -2.57
C VAL A 328 -7.08 26.09 -1.12
N CYS A 329 -7.87 26.83 -0.34
CA CYS A 329 -7.60 27.07 1.07
C CYS A 329 -8.38 26.07 1.92
N LEU A 330 -7.72 25.47 2.91
CA LEU A 330 -8.29 24.50 3.83
C LEU A 330 -8.14 25.03 5.26
N ASP A 331 -9.15 24.83 6.09
CA ASP A 331 -9.10 25.15 7.53
C ASP A 331 -8.29 24.11 8.33
N SER A 332 -8.23 24.29 9.65
CA SER A 332 -7.56 23.35 10.56
C SER A 332 -8.16 21.95 10.52
N ASP A 333 -9.46 21.85 10.24
CA ASP A 333 -10.18 20.57 10.12
C ASP A 333 -9.93 19.90 8.76
N GLY A 334 -9.28 20.61 7.82
CA GLY A 334 -8.97 20.11 6.48
C GLY A 334 -10.10 20.29 5.49
N LEU A 335 -11.12 21.07 5.84
CA LEU A 335 -12.27 21.33 5.02
C LEU A 335 -12.03 22.55 4.12
N LEU A 336 -12.57 22.50 2.89
CA LEU A 336 -12.44 23.57 1.91
C LEU A 336 -13.07 24.88 2.40
N ILE A 337 -12.34 25.97 2.20
CA ILE A 337 -12.78 27.35 2.37
C ILE A 337 -13.13 27.92 0.99
N ASP A 338 -14.39 27.73 0.59
CA ASP A 338 -14.99 28.35 -0.60
C ASP A 338 -15.17 29.87 -0.44
N ALA A 339 -15.21 30.58 -1.57
CA ALA A 339 -15.49 32.02 -1.61
C ALA A 339 -16.80 32.40 -0.90
N SER A 340 -17.85 31.58 -1.03
CA SER A 340 -19.15 31.80 -0.37
C SER A 340 -19.09 31.89 1.15
N HIS A 341 -18.06 31.32 1.77
CA HIS A 341 -17.91 31.34 3.22
C HIS A 341 -17.38 32.66 3.79
N HIS A 342 -16.79 33.52 2.97
CA HIS A 342 -16.17 34.76 3.44
C HIS A 342 -16.41 35.97 2.54
N LYS A 343 -16.82 35.76 1.29
CA LYS A 343 -17.19 36.83 0.36
C LYS A 343 -18.57 37.37 0.72
N ARG A 344 -18.69 38.70 0.71
CA ARG A 344 -19.90 39.44 1.10
C ARG A 344 -20.35 40.33 -0.03
N TYR A 345 -21.66 40.56 -0.11
CA TYR A 345 -22.19 41.51 -1.08
C TYR A 345 -21.78 42.93 -0.68
N LYS A 346 -21.53 43.79 -1.68
CA LYS A 346 -21.29 45.22 -1.46
C LYS A 346 -22.21 46.05 -2.35
N ALA A 347 -23.19 46.76 -1.76
CA ALA A 347 -24.06 47.66 -2.49
C ALA A 347 -23.40 49.04 -2.62
N GLY A 348 -23.13 49.50 -3.84
CA GLY A 348 -22.49 50.80 -4.08
C GLY A 348 -21.13 50.95 -3.39
N GLY A 349 -20.37 49.85 -3.27
CA GLY A 349 -19.07 49.82 -2.57
C GLY A 349 -19.15 49.65 -1.05
N THR A 350 -20.34 49.72 -0.45
CA THR A 350 -20.55 49.55 1.00
C THR A 350 -20.68 48.07 1.34
N ASP A 351 -19.88 47.59 2.29
CA ASP A 351 -19.93 46.20 2.77
C ASP A 351 -21.26 45.88 3.48
N SER A 352 -21.84 44.71 3.21
CA SER A 352 -23.07 44.25 3.86
C SER A 352 -22.86 43.70 5.28
N LEU A 353 -21.60 43.50 5.71
CA LEU A 353 -21.31 43.05 7.07
C LEU A 353 -21.86 44.04 8.11
N THR A 354 -22.72 43.53 8.97
CA THR A 354 -23.43 44.27 10.02
C THR A 354 -23.70 43.33 11.20
N THR A 355 -24.54 43.71 12.15
CA THR A 355 -24.96 42.85 13.26
C THR A 355 -26.47 42.72 13.34
N LEU A 356 -26.95 41.64 13.97
CA LEU A 356 -28.36 41.48 14.29
C LEU A 356 -28.82 42.53 15.33
N ALA A 357 -29.92 43.22 15.04
CA ALA A 357 -30.58 44.15 15.96
C ALA A 357 -31.67 43.50 16.83
N ALA A 358 -32.12 42.29 16.45
CA ALA A 358 -33.03 41.44 17.23
C ALA A 358 -32.55 39.97 17.15
N PRO A 359 -32.93 39.09 18.09
CA PRO A 359 -32.64 37.66 17.97
C PRO A 359 -33.22 37.09 16.67
N LEU A 360 -32.54 36.08 16.10
CA LEU A 360 -32.93 35.44 14.84
C LEU A 360 -33.00 33.92 15.04
N THR A 361 -34.16 33.33 14.79
CA THR A 361 -34.44 31.91 15.03
C THR A 361 -34.93 31.23 13.74
N PRO A 362 -34.65 29.94 13.53
CA PRO A 362 -35.27 29.18 12.44
C PRO A 362 -36.80 29.38 12.40
N GLY A 363 -37.32 29.68 11.22
CA GLY A 363 -38.74 30.00 10.98
C GLY A 363 -39.08 31.49 10.95
N ASP A 364 -38.22 32.37 11.48
CA ASP A 364 -38.44 33.82 11.39
C ASP A 364 -38.47 34.30 9.94
N THR A 365 -39.42 35.15 9.59
CA THR A 365 -39.62 35.65 8.22
C THR A 365 -38.97 37.00 7.96
N GLN A 366 -38.35 37.60 8.98
CA GLN A 366 -37.67 38.89 8.88
C GLN A 366 -36.35 38.85 9.64
N ILE A 367 -35.33 39.50 9.08
CA ILE A 367 -34.06 39.76 9.76
C ILE A 367 -33.99 41.25 10.09
N GLN A 368 -33.82 41.57 11.36
CA GLN A 368 -33.62 42.93 11.87
C GLN A 368 -32.12 43.20 11.97
N LEU A 369 -31.61 44.16 11.22
CA LEU A 369 -30.19 44.49 11.13
C LEU A 369 -29.90 45.84 11.81
N THR A 370 -28.67 46.03 12.29
CA THR A 370 -28.22 47.35 12.78
C THR A 370 -27.98 48.34 11.63
N ASP A 371 -27.58 47.85 10.47
CA ASP A 371 -27.45 48.62 9.23
C ASP A 371 -27.62 47.69 8.03
N ALA A 372 -28.38 48.15 7.03
CA ALA A 372 -28.69 47.42 5.80
C ALA A 372 -28.19 48.16 4.55
N SER A 373 -27.42 49.25 4.71
CA SER A 373 -26.91 50.09 3.62
C SER A 373 -26.18 49.30 2.53
N GLY A 374 -25.34 48.34 2.94
CA GLY A 374 -24.56 47.46 2.06
C GLY A 374 -25.31 46.24 1.51
N TRP A 375 -26.56 45.98 1.93
CA TRP A 375 -27.34 44.81 1.49
C TRP A 375 -27.93 44.99 0.07
N ASN A 376 -28.18 43.87 -0.58
CA ASN A 376 -28.58 43.78 -1.99
C ASN A 376 -30.05 44.17 -2.22
N ASP A 377 -30.26 45.20 -3.03
CA ASP A 377 -31.56 45.73 -3.45
C ASP A 377 -31.73 45.78 -4.98
N SER A 378 -30.82 45.15 -5.73
CA SER A 378 -30.78 45.31 -7.20
C SER A 378 -30.36 44.07 -7.97
N SER A 379 -29.51 43.20 -7.42
CA SER A 379 -29.04 42.00 -8.09
C SER A 379 -29.97 40.81 -7.86
N THR A 380 -30.48 40.21 -8.93
CA THR A 380 -31.40 39.05 -8.85
C THR A 380 -30.71 37.70 -8.82
N ALA A 381 -29.37 37.65 -8.81
CA ALA A 381 -28.64 36.39 -8.75
C ALA A 381 -28.82 35.71 -7.38
N SER A 382 -29.12 34.42 -7.36
CA SER A 382 -29.44 33.66 -6.14
C SER A 382 -28.37 33.77 -5.04
N HIS A 383 -27.10 33.77 -5.41
CA HIS A 383 -25.96 33.91 -4.48
C HIS A 383 -25.77 35.31 -3.91
N HIS A 384 -26.43 36.34 -4.47
CA HIS A 384 -26.53 37.68 -3.89
C HIS A 384 -27.80 37.87 -3.07
N ARG A 385 -28.69 36.88 -3.04
CA ARG A 385 -29.97 36.91 -2.30
C ARG A 385 -29.96 35.99 -1.08
N GLY A 386 -28.79 35.82 -0.45
CA GLY A 386 -28.60 34.91 0.67
C GLY A 386 -28.03 35.60 1.90
N VAL A 387 -27.80 34.80 2.94
CA VAL A 387 -27.35 35.25 4.26
C VAL A 387 -26.15 34.43 4.69
N SER A 388 -25.16 35.11 5.28
CA SER A 388 -23.99 34.52 5.92
C SER A 388 -23.92 34.98 7.37
N ILE A 389 -23.93 34.06 8.35
CA ILE A 389 -23.89 34.36 9.78
C ILE A 389 -22.52 34.00 10.34
N PHE A 390 -21.79 34.95 10.91
CA PHE A 390 -20.40 34.77 11.33
C PHE A 390 -20.31 34.39 12.80
N ALA A 391 -20.26 33.08 13.06
CA ALA A 391 -19.99 32.50 14.37
C ALA A 391 -19.49 31.05 14.26
N TYR A 392 -18.86 30.70 13.14
CA TYR A 392 -18.42 29.32 12.89
C TYR A 392 -17.27 28.92 13.82
N ARG A 393 -17.39 27.72 14.40
CA ARG A 393 -16.33 27.09 15.20
C ARG A 393 -15.79 25.86 14.48
N ASN A 394 -14.48 25.66 14.55
CA ASN A 394 -13.87 24.41 14.10
C ASN A 394 -14.18 23.25 15.07
N SER A 395 -13.71 22.05 14.73
CA SER A 395 -13.90 20.85 15.56
C SER A 395 -13.30 20.96 16.98
N ASP A 396 -12.30 21.83 17.17
CA ASP A 396 -11.69 22.14 18.47
C ASP A 396 -12.40 23.26 19.25
N GLY A 397 -13.46 23.86 18.70
CA GLY A 397 -14.23 24.95 19.30
C GLY A 397 -13.69 26.36 19.06
N ALA A 398 -12.61 26.51 18.28
CA ALA A 398 -12.03 27.80 17.92
C ALA A 398 -12.94 28.58 16.97
N LEU A 399 -13.25 29.82 17.34
CA LEU A 399 -14.14 30.71 16.60
C LEU A 399 -13.39 31.43 15.45
N TYR A 400 -13.97 31.43 14.26
CA TYR A 400 -13.52 32.26 13.15
C TYR A 400 -14.40 33.51 12.97
N ALA A 401 -13.77 34.70 13.00
CA ALA A 401 -14.49 35.97 12.92
C ALA A 401 -14.83 36.39 11.47
N ASP A 402 -13.92 36.15 10.53
CA ASP A 402 -14.01 36.65 9.15
C ASP A 402 -14.44 35.57 8.12
N TYR A 403 -14.83 34.40 8.62
CA TYR A 403 -15.14 33.21 7.83
C TYR A 403 -16.27 32.42 8.49
N THR A 404 -17.19 31.88 7.70
CA THR A 404 -18.31 31.09 8.21
C THR A 404 -18.79 29.99 7.26
N ARG A 405 -19.28 28.89 7.82
CA ARG A 405 -20.01 27.85 7.09
C ARG A 405 -21.53 28.00 7.19
N HIS A 406 -22.04 28.94 7.99
CA HIS A 406 -23.47 29.22 8.10
C HIS A 406 -23.91 30.15 6.96
N VAL A 407 -24.06 29.57 5.76
CA VAL A 407 -24.42 30.30 4.55
C VAL A 407 -25.57 29.58 3.84
N ALA A 408 -26.59 30.34 3.44
CA ALA A 408 -27.61 29.86 2.51
C ALA A 408 -27.99 30.94 1.51
N PHE A 409 -28.32 30.52 0.29
CA PHE A 409 -28.66 31.40 -0.82
C PHE A 409 -30.17 31.47 -1.04
N ASP A 410 -30.58 32.50 -1.78
CA ASP A 410 -31.96 32.67 -2.26
C ASP A 410 -33.04 32.76 -1.16
N LEU A 411 -32.71 33.38 -0.03
CA LEU A 411 -33.58 33.53 1.13
C LEU A 411 -34.49 34.77 1.08
N PHE A 412 -34.19 35.76 0.24
CA PHE A 412 -34.97 37.00 0.12
C PHE A 412 -35.09 37.47 -1.33
N ASP A 413 -36.06 38.34 -1.62
CA ASP A 413 -36.11 39.08 -2.90
C ASP A 413 -35.52 40.48 -2.72
N VAL A 414 -34.96 41.07 -3.79
CA VAL A 414 -34.37 42.42 -3.75
C VAL A 414 -35.35 43.48 -3.26
N THR A 415 -36.66 43.30 -3.50
CA THR A 415 -37.72 44.19 -3.00
C THR A 415 -38.01 44.03 -1.51
N GLY A 416 -37.56 42.93 -0.90
CA GLY A 416 -37.70 42.63 0.53
C GLY A 416 -36.67 43.32 1.43
N VAL A 417 -35.67 44.00 0.85
CA VAL A 417 -34.63 44.71 1.61
C VAL A 417 -35.03 46.17 1.81
N ASN A 418 -35.43 46.53 3.03
CA ASN A 418 -35.74 47.90 3.41
C ASN A 418 -34.55 48.56 4.13
N LYS A 419 -33.81 49.39 3.38
CA LYS A 419 -32.64 50.11 3.91
C LYS A 419 -32.96 51.20 4.91
N SER A 420 -34.20 51.71 4.93
CA SER A 420 -34.63 52.77 5.86
C SER A 420 -35.01 52.21 7.23
N THR A 421 -35.58 51.01 7.27
CA THR A 421 -35.96 50.33 8.52
C THR A 421 -34.94 49.27 8.96
N HIS A 422 -33.91 49.01 8.15
CA HIS A 422 -32.92 47.95 8.35
C HIS A 422 -33.52 46.54 8.49
N VAL A 423 -34.58 46.27 7.73
CA VAL A 423 -35.28 44.98 7.73
C VAL A 423 -35.09 44.28 6.40
N VAL A 424 -34.74 42.99 6.46
CA VAL A 424 -34.75 42.08 5.30
C VAL A 424 -35.90 41.10 5.45
N THR A 425 -36.85 41.14 4.53
CA THR A 425 -37.98 40.21 4.50
C THR A 425 -37.59 38.97 3.71
N LEU A 426 -37.66 37.81 4.36
CA LEU A 426 -37.35 36.53 3.75
C LEU A 426 -38.54 36.02 2.94
N THR A 427 -38.27 35.33 1.83
CA THR A 427 -39.29 34.68 0.99
C THR A 427 -39.91 33.46 1.67
N SER A 428 -39.19 32.87 2.63
CA SER A 428 -39.61 31.80 3.52
C SER A 428 -38.95 31.99 4.89
N GLY A 429 -39.46 31.33 5.94
CA GLY A 429 -38.83 31.40 7.26
C GLY A 429 -37.37 30.93 7.23
N LEU A 430 -36.53 31.48 8.10
CA LEU A 430 -35.10 31.12 8.18
C LEU A 430 -34.94 29.59 8.27
N PRO A 431 -34.14 28.96 7.40
CA PRO A 431 -33.99 27.51 7.40
C PRO A 431 -33.29 27.03 8.67
N ALA A 432 -33.67 25.84 9.15
CA ALA A 432 -33.06 25.22 10.33
C ALA A 432 -31.54 25.00 10.18
N SER A 433 -31.04 24.83 8.96
CA SER A 433 -29.60 24.71 8.66
C SER A 433 -28.79 25.98 8.97
N LEU A 434 -29.45 27.14 9.10
CA LEU A 434 -28.84 28.38 9.56
C LEU A 434 -29.08 28.66 11.05
N GLY A 435 -29.65 27.71 11.80
CA GLY A 435 -29.76 27.84 13.25
C GLY A 435 -28.41 27.85 13.94
N ASN A 436 -28.33 28.52 15.09
CA ASN A 436 -27.16 28.52 15.96
C ASN A 436 -26.91 27.12 16.54
N PRO A 437 -25.80 26.45 16.21
CA PRO A 437 -25.51 25.11 16.73
C PRO A 437 -25.26 25.09 18.25
N ASP A 438 -24.88 26.23 18.83
CA ASP A 438 -24.57 26.38 20.25
C ASP A 438 -25.83 26.69 21.11
N ASP A 439 -27.01 26.80 20.50
CA ASP A 439 -28.27 27.11 21.17
C ASP A 439 -29.35 26.03 20.88
N PRO A 440 -30.03 25.46 21.90
CA PRO A 440 -31.02 24.40 21.69
C PRO A 440 -32.21 24.77 20.81
N SER A 441 -32.56 26.07 20.74
CA SER A 441 -33.61 26.60 19.84
C SER A 441 -33.06 27.03 18.48
N GLY A 442 -31.74 27.00 18.27
CA GLY A 442 -31.09 27.52 17.08
C GLY A 442 -31.07 29.05 17.02
N THR A 443 -31.33 29.75 18.13
CA THR A 443 -31.45 31.20 18.15
C THR A 443 -30.08 31.88 18.16
N TRP A 444 -29.90 32.83 17.25
CA TRP A 444 -28.78 33.77 17.26
C TRP A 444 -29.12 35.00 18.11
N PRO A 445 -28.24 35.41 19.04
CA PRO A 445 -28.47 36.59 19.87
C PRO A 445 -28.29 37.91 19.10
N VAL A 446 -28.81 39.00 19.68
CA VAL A 446 -28.50 40.37 19.24
C VAL A 446 -26.98 40.59 19.23
N GLY A 447 -26.47 41.28 18.22
CA GLY A 447 -25.04 41.55 18.06
C GLY A 447 -24.27 40.48 17.28
N THR A 448 -24.87 39.34 16.94
CA THR A 448 -24.22 38.34 16.06
C THR A 448 -23.88 38.98 14.71
N PRO A 449 -22.61 38.89 14.23
CA PRO A 449 -22.25 39.44 12.93
C PRO A 449 -22.89 38.64 11.79
N ILE A 450 -23.42 39.36 10.81
CA ILE A 450 -24.20 38.82 9.70
C ILE A 450 -23.95 39.66 8.45
N ALA A 451 -23.98 39.04 7.29
CA ALA A 451 -23.85 39.74 6.02
C ALA A 451 -24.79 39.16 4.97
N ASN A 452 -25.06 39.98 3.95
CA ASN A 452 -25.62 39.51 2.71
C ASN A 452 -24.57 38.61 2.03
N SER A 453 -24.97 37.40 1.67
CA SER A 453 -24.07 36.46 0.99
C SER A 453 -23.60 37.01 -0.35
N SER A 454 -22.39 36.64 -0.75
CA SER A 454 -21.95 36.73 -2.13
C SER A 454 -21.16 35.47 -2.46
N SER A 455 -21.12 35.11 -3.74
CA SER A 455 -20.25 34.05 -4.24
C SER A 455 -19.39 34.56 -5.40
N GLY A 456 -18.61 33.69 -6.01
CA GLY A 456 -17.69 33.99 -7.10
C GLY A 456 -16.74 32.83 -7.37
N GLY A 457 -15.55 33.13 -7.90
CA GLY A 457 -14.51 32.11 -8.09
C GLY A 457 -14.05 31.52 -6.76
N SER A 458 -14.46 30.29 -6.46
CA SER A 458 -14.16 29.55 -5.23
C SER A 458 -12.68 29.43 -4.88
N TYR A 459 -11.82 29.49 -5.90
CA TYR A 459 -10.39 29.20 -5.78
C TYR A 459 -9.54 30.46 -5.87
N LYS A 460 -8.41 30.47 -5.16
CA LYS A 460 -7.45 31.56 -5.21
C LYS A 460 -6.52 31.34 -6.40
N TYR A 461 -6.84 31.91 -7.56
CA TYR A 461 -6.00 31.83 -8.78
C TYR A 461 -4.71 32.66 -8.67
N ALA A 462 -3.90 32.32 -7.67
CA ALA A 462 -2.74 33.09 -7.24
C ALA A 462 -1.56 33.01 -8.21
N LEU A 463 -1.50 32.00 -9.09
CA LEU A 463 -0.43 31.89 -10.10
C LEU A 463 -0.91 32.35 -11.48
N LEU A 464 -1.80 31.58 -12.12
CA LEU A 464 -2.35 31.89 -13.44
C LEU A 464 -3.87 32.06 -13.36
N GLY A 465 -4.38 33.19 -13.88
CA GLY A 465 -5.81 33.43 -14.09
C GLY A 465 -6.12 33.59 -15.58
N ASN A 466 -6.57 32.52 -16.23
CA ASN A 466 -6.79 32.45 -17.68
C ASN A 466 -5.60 32.92 -18.53
N ARG A 467 -4.40 32.45 -18.23
CA ARG A 467 -3.17 32.85 -18.94
C ARG A 467 -2.66 31.72 -19.82
N TYR A 468 -2.18 32.05 -21.02
CA TYR A 468 -1.60 31.11 -21.98
C TYR A 468 -0.14 31.48 -22.25
N VAL A 469 0.64 30.50 -22.71
CA VAL A 469 2.02 30.74 -23.12
C VAL A 469 2.09 31.72 -24.30
N PRO A 470 3.10 32.60 -24.38
CA PRO A 470 3.30 33.45 -25.56
C PRO A 470 3.57 32.63 -26.84
N GLU A 471 4.33 31.55 -26.75
CA GLU A 471 4.65 30.66 -27.86
C GLU A 471 4.43 29.20 -27.43
N VAL A 472 3.88 28.38 -28.33
CA VAL A 472 3.80 26.93 -28.13
C VAL A 472 5.19 26.29 -28.24
N ASN A 473 5.30 25.04 -27.79
CA ASN A 473 6.51 24.23 -27.81
C ASN A 473 7.71 24.82 -27.07
N ARG A 474 7.50 25.88 -26.27
CA ARG A 474 8.52 26.57 -25.48
C ARG A 474 8.17 26.56 -23.99
N TRP A 475 9.21 26.50 -23.16
CA TRP A 475 9.08 26.56 -21.71
C TRP A 475 9.07 28.01 -21.20
N TYR A 476 8.16 28.27 -20.28
CA TYR A 476 8.07 29.54 -19.55
C TYR A 476 8.04 29.27 -18.05
N LEU A 477 8.79 30.04 -17.28
CA LEU A 477 8.69 30.11 -15.83
C LEU A 477 7.58 31.11 -15.46
N ALA A 478 6.47 30.58 -14.95
CA ALA A 478 5.42 31.38 -14.32
C ALA A 478 5.71 31.53 -12.83
N GLN A 479 5.71 32.75 -12.33
CA GLN A 479 5.88 33.07 -10.90
C GLN A 479 4.93 34.16 -10.47
N ASN A 480 4.34 34.00 -9.28
CA ASN A 480 3.55 35.02 -8.62
C ASN A 480 3.56 34.78 -7.11
N TYR A 481 2.77 35.55 -6.36
CA TYR A 481 2.79 35.56 -4.90
C TYR A 481 1.40 35.44 -4.29
N ILE A 482 1.34 34.79 -3.12
CA ILE A 482 0.20 34.80 -2.22
C ILE A 482 0.66 35.15 -0.81
N GLY A 483 -0.13 35.93 -0.07
CA GLY A 483 0.21 36.31 1.30
C GLY A 483 -0.87 37.18 1.94
N GLY A 484 -0.89 37.20 3.26
CA GLY A 484 -1.89 37.93 4.03
C GLY A 484 -3.26 37.27 4.03
N ILE A 485 -4.08 37.62 5.03
CA ILE A 485 -5.43 37.07 5.22
C ILE A 485 -6.46 38.07 4.67
N ASP A 486 -7.31 37.63 3.73
CA ASP A 486 -8.32 38.47 3.11
C ASP A 486 -9.56 38.68 4.01
N ARG A 487 -9.56 39.76 4.80
CA ARG A 487 -10.73 40.17 5.60
C ARG A 487 -11.68 41.11 4.87
N SER A 488 -11.36 41.50 3.64
CA SER A 488 -12.12 42.51 2.90
C SER A 488 -13.51 42.03 2.47
N GLY A 489 -13.74 40.72 2.48
CA GLY A 489 -14.97 40.10 1.97
C GLY A 489 -15.08 40.14 0.45
N THR A 490 -13.98 40.39 -0.28
CA THR A 490 -14.00 40.49 -1.75
C THR A 490 -13.43 39.26 -2.46
N ASN A 491 -12.75 38.37 -1.73
CA ASN A 491 -12.08 37.20 -2.26
C ASN A 491 -10.87 37.53 -3.16
N VAL A 492 -9.96 38.36 -2.65
CA VAL A 492 -8.70 38.72 -3.31
C VAL A 492 -7.90 37.44 -3.59
N THR A 493 -7.50 37.25 -4.85
CA THR A 493 -6.86 36.01 -5.33
C THR A 493 -5.43 35.84 -4.81
N SER A 494 -4.73 36.94 -4.51
CA SER A 494 -3.37 36.95 -3.96
C SER A 494 -3.31 36.91 -2.43
N ASN A 495 -4.44 36.78 -1.74
CA ASN A 495 -4.48 36.65 -0.28
C ASN A 495 -5.13 35.33 0.12
N PHE A 496 -4.70 34.75 1.23
CA PHE A 496 -5.31 33.56 1.81
C PHE A 496 -6.74 33.86 2.26
N ALA A 497 -7.64 32.90 2.10
CA ALA A 497 -8.97 33.02 2.69
C ALA A 497 -8.86 33.03 4.23
N PRO A 498 -9.75 33.72 4.97
CA PRO A 498 -9.70 33.66 6.42
C PRO A 498 -9.91 32.25 6.95
N GLY A 499 -9.14 31.86 7.96
CA GLY A 499 -9.14 30.52 8.54
C GLY A 499 -8.21 29.51 7.86
N THR A 500 -7.50 29.90 6.79
CA THR A 500 -6.55 29.01 6.10
C THR A 500 -5.45 28.51 7.05
N ALA A 501 -5.34 27.20 7.19
CA ALA A 501 -4.24 26.51 7.87
C ALA A 501 -3.40 25.67 6.90
N ARG A 502 -4.04 25.19 5.83
CA ARG A 502 -3.40 24.38 4.78
C ARG A 502 -3.88 24.83 3.41
N ILE A 503 -3.13 24.50 2.37
CA ILE A 503 -3.54 24.71 0.98
C ILE A 503 -3.30 23.44 0.15
N LYS A 504 -3.99 23.32 -0.97
CA LYS A 504 -3.56 22.45 -2.08
C LYS A 504 -3.37 23.30 -3.32
N LEU A 505 -2.41 22.94 -4.17
CA LEU A 505 -2.34 23.56 -5.49
C LEU A 505 -3.48 23.04 -6.36
N MET A 506 -3.99 23.89 -7.25
CA MET A 506 -5.09 23.55 -8.12
C MET A 506 -4.88 24.00 -9.56
N TRP A 507 -5.48 23.26 -10.51
CA TRP A 507 -5.47 23.54 -11.94
C TRP A 507 -6.88 23.54 -12.54
N LEU A 508 -7.12 24.45 -13.49
CA LEU A 508 -8.00 24.21 -14.64
C LEU A 508 -7.10 24.24 -15.87
N ALA A 509 -6.60 23.06 -16.23
CA ALA A 509 -5.72 22.90 -17.39
C ALA A 509 -6.54 23.02 -18.67
N ASN A 510 -5.93 23.60 -19.71
CA ASN A 510 -6.49 23.77 -21.05
C ASN A 510 -7.87 24.46 -21.06
N TYR A 511 -8.09 25.44 -20.18
CA TYR A 511 -9.40 26.03 -19.88
C TYR A 511 -10.19 26.54 -21.09
N THR A 512 -9.50 27.13 -22.07
CA THR A 512 -10.11 27.64 -23.30
C THR A 512 -10.09 26.66 -24.46
N ASN A 513 -9.53 25.45 -24.29
CA ASN A 513 -9.70 24.37 -25.27
C ASN A 513 -10.99 23.63 -24.97
N ARG A 514 -11.98 23.75 -25.85
CA ARG A 514 -13.31 23.16 -25.68
C ARG A 514 -13.79 22.63 -27.01
N SER A 515 -14.67 21.63 -26.95
CA SER A 515 -15.36 21.16 -28.15
C SER A 515 -16.12 22.32 -28.79
N GLY A 516 -15.85 22.59 -30.06
CA GLY A 516 -16.41 23.73 -30.80
C GLY A 516 -15.71 25.07 -30.58
N GLY A 517 -14.64 25.12 -29.78
CA GLY A 517 -13.83 26.30 -29.52
C GLY A 517 -14.35 27.19 -28.39
N TYR A 518 -13.64 28.29 -28.14
CA TYR A 518 -13.96 29.28 -27.12
C TYR A 518 -13.70 30.69 -27.69
N PRO A 519 -14.35 31.78 -27.24
CA PRO A 519 -14.11 33.11 -27.79
C PRO A 519 -12.61 33.47 -27.89
N GLY A 520 -12.11 33.64 -29.12
CA GLY A 520 -10.70 33.93 -29.42
C GLY A 520 -9.75 32.72 -29.47
N HIS A 521 -10.24 31.49 -29.25
CA HIS A 521 -9.47 30.25 -29.22
C HIS A 521 -10.13 29.13 -30.07
N PRO A 522 -9.35 28.36 -30.83
CA PRO A 522 -9.85 27.23 -31.64
C PRO A 522 -10.28 26.04 -30.77
N ASP A 523 -10.87 25.03 -31.41
CA ASP A 523 -10.92 23.67 -30.88
C ASP A 523 -9.64 22.95 -31.34
N THR A 524 -8.73 22.66 -30.43
CA THR A 524 -7.47 21.95 -30.74
C THR A 524 -7.56 20.45 -30.46
N GLY A 525 -8.75 19.94 -30.17
CA GLY A 525 -9.01 18.54 -29.94
C GLY A 525 -8.71 18.07 -28.51
N ALA A 526 -9.20 16.87 -28.21
CA ALA A 526 -9.04 16.21 -26.91
C ALA A 526 -7.61 15.69 -26.65
N SER A 527 -6.73 15.70 -27.65
CA SER A 527 -5.35 15.23 -27.53
C SER A 527 -4.32 16.34 -27.35
N HIS A 528 -4.76 17.60 -27.24
CA HIS A 528 -3.83 18.71 -27.03
C HIS A 528 -3.20 18.65 -25.63
N ALA A 529 -1.86 18.55 -25.58
CA ALA A 529 -1.11 18.44 -24.34
C ALA A 529 -0.56 19.75 -23.78
N ILE A 530 -0.46 19.79 -22.45
CA ILE A 530 0.27 20.79 -21.67
C ILE A 530 1.12 20.09 -20.61
N TRP A 531 2.32 20.62 -20.38
CA TRP A 531 3.24 20.12 -19.36
C TRP A 531 3.48 21.18 -18.30
N PHE A 532 3.52 20.73 -17.04
CA PHE A 532 3.96 21.52 -15.90
C PHE A 532 5.18 20.84 -15.24
N ALA A 533 6.18 21.61 -14.88
CA ALA A 533 7.36 21.11 -14.16
C ALA A 533 7.80 22.12 -13.10
N GLY A 534 8.61 21.71 -12.13
CA GLY A 534 9.11 22.58 -11.07
C GLY A 534 7.99 23.30 -10.30
N VAL A 535 6.86 22.62 -10.10
CA VAL A 535 5.71 23.17 -9.37
C VAL A 535 6.13 23.43 -7.92
N SER A 536 5.88 24.65 -7.43
CA SER A 536 6.48 25.13 -6.18
C SER A 536 5.55 26.06 -5.40
N VAL A 537 5.64 25.96 -4.08
CA VAL A 537 5.15 26.94 -3.10
C VAL A 537 6.25 27.12 -2.05
N ARG A 538 6.89 28.28 -2.03
CA ARG A 538 8.02 28.56 -1.13
C ARG A 538 7.76 29.82 -0.33
N PRO A 539 8.02 29.83 0.99
CA PRO A 539 8.14 31.07 1.73
C PRO A 539 9.15 31.99 1.02
N ASP A 540 8.79 33.26 0.84
CA ASP A 540 9.69 34.27 0.31
C ASP A 540 9.85 35.37 1.35
N ASP A 541 10.96 35.31 2.11
CA ASP A 541 11.21 36.19 3.25
C ASP A 541 11.42 37.66 2.83
N LEU A 542 11.70 37.92 1.54
CA LEU A 542 11.84 39.27 1.01
C LEU A 542 10.50 39.84 0.54
N CYS A 543 9.53 39.00 0.20
CA CYS A 543 8.19 39.47 -0.14
C CYS A 543 7.49 40.08 1.09
N GLN A 544 7.00 41.30 0.93
CA GLN A 544 6.32 42.04 2.01
C GLN A 544 4.82 42.19 1.71
N ALA A 545 4.00 42.04 2.73
CA ALA A 545 2.57 42.30 2.67
C ALA A 545 2.23 43.59 3.43
N ALA A 546 1.46 44.48 2.81
CA ALA A 546 0.98 45.73 3.43
C ALA A 546 -0.56 45.76 3.45
N PRO A 547 -1.18 46.08 4.61
CA PRO A 547 -2.63 46.05 4.74
C PRO A 547 -3.28 47.16 3.91
N VAL A 548 -4.37 46.85 3.24
CA VAL A 548 -5.21 47.82 2.55
C VAL A 548 -6.24 48.36 3.53
N THR A 549 -6.23 49.67 3.78
CA THR A 549 -7.05 50.29 4.85
C THR A 549 -8.25 51.09 4.33
N SER A 550 -8.38 51.29 3.03
CA SER A 550 -9.46 52.09 2.43
C SER A 550 -9.87 51.55 1.05
N GLY A 551 -11.04 52.01 0.58
CA GLY A 551 -11.62 51.56 -0.69
C GLY A 551 -12.27 50.18 -0.62
N GLU A 552 -12.63 49.64 -1.77
CA GLU A 552 -13.40 48.38 -1.87
C GLU A 552 -12.65 47.16 -1.33
N LEU A 553 -11.31 47.22 -1.33
CA LEU A 553 -10.42 46.15 -0.87
C LEU A 553 -9.94 46.33 0.57
N ALA A 554 -10.49 47.28 1.34
CA ALA A 554 -10.13 47.48 2.74
C ALA A 554 -10.28 46.17 3.54
N GLY A 555 -9.23 45.77 4.27
CA GLY A 555 -9.15 44.48 4.97
C GLY A 555 -8.39 43.38 4.21
N SER A 556 -7.98 43.64 2.96
CA SER A 556 -7.08 42.76 2.20
C SER A 556 -5.61 43.20 2.34
N TRP A 557 -4.70 42.53 1.62
CA TRP A 557 -3.26 42.82 1.66
C TRP A 557 -2.69 43.01 0.26
N SER A 558 -1.95 44.10 0.07
CA SER A 558 -1.12 44.31 -1.12
C SER A 558 0.23 43.63 -0.92
N LEU A 559 0.72 42.93 -1.94
CA LEU A 559 2.00 42.22 -1.90
C LEU A 559 3.06 42.97 -2.70
N HIS A 560 4.27 43.04 -2.17
CA HIS A 560 5.42 43.62 -2.85
C HIS A 560 6.55 42.59 -2.92
N ALA A 561 6.97 42.25 -4.12
CA ALA A 561 7.96 41.24 -4.40
C ALA A 561 9.34 41.86 -4.67
N PRO A 562 10.43 41.14 -4.34
CA PRO A 562 11.78 41.59 -4.65
C PRO A 562 12.03 41.55 -6.17
N GLN A 563 12.46 42.68 -6.72
CA GLN A 563 12.95 42.80 -8.09
C GLN A 563 14.42 43.23 -8.06
N GLY A 564 15.31 42.30 -8.44
CA GLY A 564 16.73 42.58 -8.58
C GLY A 564 17.02 43.36 -9.86
N ASN A 565 17.85 44.39 -9.76
CA ASN A 565 18.43 45.08 -10.90
C ASN A 565 19.92 44.72 -10.99
N VAL A 566 20.27 43.85 -11.95
CA VAL A 566 21.64 43.39 -12.14
C VAL A 566 22.61 44.49 -12.56
N SER A 567 22.13 45.59 -13.16
CA SER A 567 23.00 46.69 -13.59
C SER A 567 23.38 47.62 -12.43
N THR A 568 22.51 47.76 -11.42
CA THR A 568 22.76 48.59 -10.23
C THR A 568 23.18 47.77 -9.01
N GLY A 569 22.93 46.46 -9.01
CA GLY A 569 23.13 45.59 -7.84
C GLY A 569 22.07 45.79 -6.74
N GLU A 570 20.99 46.52 -7.02
CA GLU A 570 19.94 46.84 -6.05
C GLU A 570 18.78 45.84 -6.13
N ILE A 571 18.07 45.66 -5.00
CA ILE A 571 16.80 44.94 -4.95
C ILE A 571 15.74 45.92 -4.48
N SER A 572 14.73 46.15 -5.31
CA SER A 572 13.58 46.99 -5.00
C SER A 572 12.35 46.14 -4.72
N LEU A 573 11.50 46.57 -3.78
CA LEU A 573 10.20 45.96 -3.56
C LEU A 573 9.17 46.64 -4.46
N VAL A 574 8.62 45.89 -5.41
CA VAL A 574 7.62 46.36 -6.38
C VAL A 574 6.30 45.61 -6.20
N PRO A 575 5.15 46.19 -6.55
CA PRO A 575 3.88 45.46 -6.51
C PRO A 575 4.00 44.10 -7.19
N ALA A 576 3.64 43.05 -6.46
CA ALA A 576 3.72 41.68 -6.96
C ALA A 576 2.80 41.52 -8.18
N ALA A 577 3.36 40.97 -9.25
CA ALA A 577 2.65 40.68 -10.48
C ALA A 577 3.13 39.34 -11.04
N LEU A 578 2.29 38.71 -11.86
CA LEU A 578 2.67 37.52 -12.61
C LEU A 578 3.89 37.82 -13.48
N SER A 579 4.98 37.12 -13.20
CA SER A 579 6.13 37.01 -14.09
C SER A 579 5.97 35.79 -14.98
N LEU A 580 6.17 35.95 -16.28
CA LEU A 580 6.18 34.87 -17.26
C LEU A 580 7.44 34.97 -18.11
N ALA A 581 8.53 34.39 -17.61
CA ALA A 581 9.84 34.47 -18.21
C ALA A 581 10.11 33.28 -19.13
N THR A 582 10.71 33.51 -20.30
CA THR A 582 11.21 32.43 -21.16
C THR A 582 12.42 31.77 -20.53
N LEU A 583 12.53 30.44 -20.64
CA LEU A 583 13.81 29.76 -20.47
C LEU A 583 14.70 29.88 -21.70
#